data_AF-A0A7J4IXF6-F1
#
_entry.id   AF-A0A7J4IXF6-F1
#
_cell.length_a   1.000
_cell.length_b   1.000
_cell.length_c   1.000
_cell.angle_alpha   90.00
_cell.angle_beta   90.00
_cell.angle_gamma   90.00
#
_symmetry.space_group_name_H-M   'P 1'
#
loop_
_entity.id
_entity.type
_entity.pdbx_description
1 polymer ?
#
loop_
_entity_poly.entity_id
_entity_poly.type
_entity_poly.pdbx_seq_one_letter_code
_entity_poly.pdbx_strand_id
1 'polypeptide(L)'
;MRAHALRTEPVSMEMLLRPAFFSAAASAGAKPQIETSVSLHSYTHHNRFLAKYKDRIKVFADVGCDLVHGAPTTVTARQALGPQARVHAVDIFPPGPGCCPDDFKAHLHSIVKAPLPFKCDALRLANVLNHLPPHQAEQALRHSLESLNEGGFLLGATHGEQFFLQKVNGKFQRVVDW
;
A
#
# COMPACT_ATOMS: atom_id res chain seq x y z
N MET A 1 -11.13 26.19 -0.76
CA MET A 1 -11.51 25.08 -1.65
C MET A 1 -12.29 24.06 -0.84
N ARG A 2 -13.51 23.71 -1.23
CA ARG A 2 -14.24 22.59 -0.60
C ARG A 2 -13.58 21.30 -1.08
N ALA A 3 -13.02 20.52 -0.16
CA ALA A 3 -12.55 19.18 -0.49
C ALA A 3 -13.76 18.39 -0.99
N HIS A 4 -13.79 18.02 -2.27
CA HIS A 4 -14.75 17.05 -2.75
C HIS A 4 -14.57 15.79 -1.91
N ALA A 5 -15.64 15.35 -1.23
CA ALA A 5 -15.61 14.10 -0.49
C ALA A 5 -15.27 12.97 -1.46
N LEU A 6 -14.24 12.19 -1.12
CA LEU A 6 -13.89 10.98 -1.87
C LEU A 6 -15.11 10.06 -1.94
N ARG A 7 -15.43 9.57 -3.12
CA ARG A 7 -16.50 8.59 -3.25
C ARG A 7 -15.98 7.22 -2.84
N THR A 8 -16.67 6.62 -1.87
CA THR A 8 -16.33 5.31 -1.34
C THR A 8 -17.53 4.37 -1.38
N GLU A 9 -17.25 3.07 -1.44
CA GLU A 9 -18.25 2.01 -1.33
C GLU A 9 -17.84 1.00 -0.23
N PRO A 10 -18.80 0.42 0.51
CA PRO A 10 -18.49 -0.62 1.48
C PRO A 10 -17.78 -1.82 0.83
N VAL A 11 -16.73 -2.33 1.46
CA VAL A 11 -16.05 -3.57 1.05
C VAL A 11 -15.87 -4.47 2.26
N SER A 12 -16.13 -5.77 2.11
CA SER A 12 -15.91 -6.73 3.19
C SER A 12 -14.46 -7.24 3.16
N MET A 13 -13.98 -7.69 4.32
CA MET A 13 -12.66 -8.32 4.42
C MET A 13 -12.59 -9.60 3.59
N GLU A 14 -13.67 -10.39 3.53
CA GLU A 14 -13.67 -11.59 2.69
C GLU A 14 -13.51 -11.23 1.21
N MET A 15 -14.11 -10.13 0.75
CA MET A 15 -13.92 -9.66 -0.63
C MET A 15 -12.47 -9.30 -0.92
N LEU A 16 -11.79 -8.65 0.03
CA LEU A 16 -10.37 -8.32 -0.08
C LEU A 16 -9.46 -9.54 -0.04
N LEU A 17 -9.96 -10.71 0.36
CA LEU A 17 -9.21 -11.98 0.47
C LEU A 17 -9.57 -13.00 -0.62
N ARG A 18 -10.60 -12.72 -1.45
CA ARG A 18 -11.04 -13.62 -2.52
C ARG A 18 -10.03 -13.67 -3.66
N PRO A 19 -9.67 -14.84 -4.20
CA PRO A 19 -8.83 -14.97 -5.38
C PRO A 19 -9.28 -14.10 -6.54
N ALA A 20 -10.58 -13.86 -6.75
CA ALA A 20 -11.08 -12.96 -7.81
C ALA A 20 -10.71 -11.47 -7.63
N PHE A 21 -10.38 -11.04 -6.40
CA PHE A 21 -9.76 -9.74 -6.09
C PHE A 21 -8.23 -9.78 -6.27
N PHE A 22 -7.65 -10.99 -6.38
CA PHE A 22 -6.22 -11.26 -6.62
C PHE A 22 -5.93 -11.88 -8.01
N SER A 23 -6.94 -12.17 -8.83
CA SER A 23 -6.84 -12.88 -10.10
C SER A 23 -7.43 -11.98 -11.18
N ALA A 24 -6.56 -11.49 -12.06
CA ALA A 24 -6.95 -10.83 -13.29
C ALA A 24 -7.87 -11.74 -14.12
N ALA A 25 -9.17 -11.43 -14.19
CA ALA A 25 -10.05 -11.83 -15.30
C ALA A 25 -11.47 -11.26 -15.12
N ALA A 26 -11.65 -9.99 -15.47
CA ALA A 26 -12.92 -9.50 -16.02
C ALA A 26 -12.66 -8.37 -17.03
N SER A 27 -11.76 -8.60 -17.97
CA SER A 27 -11.68 -7.83 -19.21
C SER A 27 -11.67 -8.82 -20.38
N ALA A 28 -12.80 -8.83 -21.09
CA ALA A 28 -12.98 -9.57 -22.31
C ALA A 28 -11.89 -9.20 -23.33
N GLY A 29 -11.27 -10.22 -23.92
CA GLY A 29 -10.66 -10.16 -25.25
C GLY A 29 -9.40 -9.30 -25.40
N ALA A 30 -8.28 -9.72 -24.80
CA ALA A 30 -6.95 -9.43 -25.36
C ALA A 30 -5.97 -10.55 -24.98
N LYS A 31 -5.23 -11.07 -25.96
CA LYS A 31 -4.27 -12.18 -25.82
C LYS A 31 -3.14 -11.81 -24.84
N PRO A 32 -2.61 -12.76 -24.05
CA PRO A 32 -1.46 -12.52 -23.19
C PRO A 32 -0.18 -12.48 -24.05
N GLN A 33 0.41 -11.29 -24.21
CA GLN A 33 1.83 -11.19 -24.51
C GLN A 33 2.58 -11.28 -23.18
N ILE A 34 3.25 -12.41 -22.97
CA ILE A 34 4.24 -12.57 -21.91
C ILE A 34 5.47 -11.78 -22.34
N GLU A 35 5.51 -10.50 -22.01
CA GLU A 35 6.77 -9.76 -21.91
C GLU A 35 7.26 -9.92 -20.47
N THR A 36 8.16 -10.87 -20.26
CA THR A 36 9.04 -10.92 -19.08
C THR A 36 10.03 -9.75 -19.14
N SER A 37 9.53 -8.54 -18.91
CA SER A 37 10.34 -7.48 -18.33
C SER A 37 10.02 -7.48 -16.84
N VAL A 38 11.02 -7.77 -16.01
CA VAL A 38 11.00 -7.46 -14.59
C VAL A 38 11.11 -5.93 -14.50
N SER A 39 10.07 -5.24 -14.96
CA SER A 39 9.98 -3.80 -14.83
C SER A 39 9.99 -3.50 -13.34
N LEU A 40 10.88 -2.60 -12.92
CA LEU A 40 10.81 -1.91 -11.64
C LEU A 40 9.33 -1.67 -11.35
N HIS A 41 8.77 -2.37 -10.35
CA HIS A 41 7.33 -2.38 -10.06
C HIS A 41 6.91 -0.97 -9.61
N SER A 42 6.78 -0.07 -10.57
CA SER A 42 6.32 1.29 -10.34
C SER A 42 4.83 1.15 -10.11
N TYR A 43 4.42 1.20 -8.84
CA TYR A 43 3.02 1.33 -8.48
C TYR A 43 2.52 2.72 -8.90
N THR A 44 2.41 2.93 -10.23
CA THR A 44 2.19 4.24 -10.83
C THR A 44 0.88 4.84 -10.36
N HIS A 45 -0.18 4.03 -10.20
CA HIS A 45 -1.43 4.51 -9.62
C HIS A 45 -1.27 4.90 -8.16
N HIS A 46 -0.53 4.12 -7.36
CA HIS A 46 -0.21 4.51 -5.98
C HIS A 46 0.53 5.85 -5.94
N ASN A 47 1.57 6.03 -6.75
CA ASN A 47 2.34 7.27 -6.77
C ASN A 47 1.50 8.48 -7.24
N ARG A 48 0.64 8.30 -8.24
CA ARG A 48 -0.33 9.34 -8.66
C ARG A 48 -1.31 9.68 -7.54
N PHE A 49 -1.81 8.68 -6.82
CA PHE A 49 -2.70 8.89 -5.68
C PHE A 49 -1.99 9.65 -4.56
N LEU A 50 -0.77 9.24 -4.19
CA LEU A 50 0.04 9.92 -3.18
C LEU A 50 0.29 11.38 -3.55
N ALA A 51 0.64 11.67 -4.81
CA ALA A 51 0.84 13.04 -5.28
C ALA A 51 -0.44 13.89 -5.22
N LYS A 52 -1.59 13.30 -5.60
CA LYS A 52 -2.88 13.99 -5.57
C LYS A 52 -3.35 14.30 -4.14
N TYR A 53 -3.06 13.43 -3.18
CA TYR A 53 -3.50 13.56 -1.78
C TYR A 53 -2.37 13.93 -0.81
N LYS A 54 -1.22 14.44 -1.30
CA LYS A 54 -0.04 14.77 -0.48
C LYS A 54 -0.33 15.75 0.67
N ASP A 55 -1.31 16.63 0.51
CA ASP A 55 -1.69 17.58 1.56
C ASP A 55 -2.44 16.90 2.73
N ARG A 56 -3.03 15.73 2.49
CA ARG A 56 -3.75 14.92 3.47
C ARG A 56 -2.89 13.81 4.09
N ILE A 57 -1.76 13.46 3.46
CA ILE A 57 -0.90 12.35 3.89
C ILE A 57 0.37 12.94 4.52
N LYS A 58 0.41 13.03 5.86
CA LYS A 58 1.56 13.54 6.61
C LYS A 58 2.47 12.42 7.10
N VAL A 59 1.93 11.22 7.28
CA VAL A 59 2.66 10.01 7.64
C VAL A 59 2.29 8.89 6.68
N PHE A 60 3.30 8.37 5.96
CA PHE A 60 3.16 7.27 5.04
C PHE A 60 4.03 6.09 5.46
N ALA A 61 3.47 4.87 5.43
CA ALA A 61 4.19 3.63 5.65
C ALA A 61 4.18 2.78 4.39
N ASP A 62 5.35 2.26 4.02
CA ASP A 62 5.52 1.36 2.88
C ASP A 62 5.96 -0.02 3.37
N VAL A 63 5.05 -0.98 3.33
CA VAL A 63 5.24 -2.31 3.91
C VAL A 63 5.62 -3.33 2.83
N GLY A 64 6.68 -4.10 3.09
CA GLY A 64 7.26 -5.03 2.12
C GLY A 64 7.96 -4.29 0.98
N CYS A 65 8.70 -3.24 1.35
CA CYS A 65 9.30 -2.32 0.41
C CYS A 65 10.63 -2.79 -0.17
N ASP A 66 11.13 -3.96 0.24
CA ASP A 66 12.42 -4.51 -0.14
C ASP A 66 13.58 -3.66 0.41
N LEU A 67 13.61 -3.53 1.74
CA LEU A 67 14.65 -2.77 2.47
C LEU A 67 16.07 -3.26 2.14
N VAL A 68 16.25 -4.55 1.84
CA VAL A 68 17.54 -5.14 1.47
C VAL A 68 18.14 -4.44 0.25
N HIS A 69 17.30 -4.05 -0.72
CA HIS A 69 17.69 -3.37 -1.94
C HIS A 69 17.42 -1.85 -1.90
N GLY A 70 17.30 -1.28 -0.70
CA GLY A 70 17.20 0.17 -0.49
C GLY A 70 15.80 0.76 -0.65
N ALA A 71 14.77 -0.07 -0.61
CA ALA A 71 13.37 0.34 -0.66
C ALA A 71 13.00 1.25 -1.85
N PRO A 72 13.20 0.79 -3.10
CA PRO A 72 13.02 1.61 -4.30
C PRO A 72 11.60 2.18 -4.42
N THR A 73 10.59 1.40 -4.01
CA THR A 73 9.20 1.85 -4.01
C THR A 73 9.00 2.95 -2.97
N THR A 74 9.66 2.90 -1.81
CA THR A 74 9.60 3.96 -0.78
C THR A 74 10.21 5.26 -1.28
N VAL A 75 11.33 5.20 -2.01
CA VAL A 75 11.95 6.37 -2.64
C VAL A 75 10.97 7.08 -3.58
N THR A 76 10.27 6.32 -4.44
CA THR A 76 9.26 6.93 -5.35
C THR A 76 8.07 7.53 -4.60
N ALA A 77 7.64 6.91 -3.50
CA ALA A 77 6.58 7.46 -2.65
C ALA A 77 7.01 8.76 -1.95
N ARG A 78 8.27 8.84 -1.51
CA ARG A 78 8.88 10.04 -0.93
C ARG A 78 8.88 11.19 -1.93
N GLN A 79 9.27 10.92 -3.19
CA GLN A 79 9.21 11.92 -4.27
C GLN A 79 7.78 12.40 -4.52
N ALA A 80 6.79 11.51 -4.52
CA ALA A 80 5.39 11.86 -4.75
C ALA A 80 4.77 12.72 -3.61
N LEU A 81 5.11 12.40 -2.36
CA LEU A 81 4.58 13.10 -1.18
C LEU A 81 5.31 14.42 -0.87
N GLY A 82 6.59 14.51 -1.26
CA GLY A 82 7.44 15.67 -1.00
C GLY A 82 8.04 15.70 0.41
N PRO A 83 8.82 16.75 0.72
CA PRO A 83 9.68 16.79 1.91
C PRO A 83 8.92 16.86 3.23
N GLN A 84 7.68 17.36 3.22
CA GLN A 84 6.85 17.59 4.40
C GLN A 84 6.25 16.31 4.99
N ALA A 85 6.15 15.23 4.20
CA ALA A 85 5.63 13.96 4.68
C ALA A 85 6.71 13.16 5.41
N ARG A 86 6.35 12.50 6.51
CA ARG A 86 7.18 11.49 7.16
C ARG A 86 6.95 10.16 6.46
N VAL A 87 8.00 9.61 5.88
CA VAL A 87 7.95 8.36 5.12
C VAL A 87 8.68 7.27 5.89
N HIS A 88 8.02 6.12 6.03
CA HIS A 88 8.53 4.97 6.74
C HIS A 88 8.66 3.77 5.78
N ALA A 89 9.86 3.22 5.69
CA ALA A 89 10.11 1.95 5.01
C ALA A 89 9.98 0.82 6.04
N VAL A 90 9.12 -0.16 5.78
CA VAL A 90 8.83 -1.25 6.71
C VAL A 90 9.04 -2.58 6.01
N ASP A 91 9.90 -3.43 6.58
CA ASP A 91 10.15 -4.77 6.05
C ASP A 91 10.50 -5.75 7.17
N ILE A 92 10.42 -7.04 6.88
CA ILE A 92 10.87 -8.12 7.78
C ILE A 92 12.35 -8.45 7.58
N PHE A 93 12.95 -7.95 6.50
CA PHE A 93 14.37 -8.07 6.23
C PHE A 93 15.09 -6.77 6.57
N PRO A 94 16.28 -6.84 7.21
CA PRO A 94 17.04 -5.64 7.56
C PRO A 94 17.53 -4.92 6.30
N PRO A 95 17.80 -3.60 6.39
CA PRO A 95 18.37 -2.87 5.28
C PRO A 95 19.75 -3.42 4.89
N GLY A 96 20.03 -3.41 3.59
CA GLY A 96 21.35 -3.77 3.06
C GLY A 96 22.44 -2.77 3.51
N PRO A 97 23.72 -3.17 3.49
CA PRO A 97 24.83 -2.27 3.79
C PRO A 97 24.82 -1.05 2.84
N GLY A 98 24.74 0.16 3.40
CA GLY A 98 24.71 1.41 2.62
C GLY A 98 23.37 1.72 1.94
N CYS A 99 22.32 0.95 2.22
CA CYS A 99 21.01 1.06 1.54
C CYS A 99 19.94 1.84 2.32
N CYS A 100 20.31 2.65 3.33
CA CYS A 100 19.36 3.53 4.01
C CYS A 100 19.59 4.99 3.59
N PRO A 101 18.78 5.52 2.65
CA PRO A 101 18.71 6.96 2.41
C PRO A 101 18.28 7.70 3.69
N ASP A 102 18.86 8.86 3.95
CA ASP A 102 18.45 9.76 5.05
C ASP A 102 17.00 10.27 4.90
N ASP A 103 16.38 10.04 3.74
CA ASP A 103 15.10 10.61 3.35
C ASP A 103 13.87 9.87 3.90
N PHE A 104 14.04 8.71 4.52
CA PHE A 104 12.96 7.96 5.18
C PHE A 104 13.46 7.15 6.38
N LYS A 105 12.54 6.78 7.28
CA LYS A 105 12.87 5.97 8.45
C LYS A 105 12.58 4.50 8.21
N ALA A 106 13.60 3.65 8.29
CA ALA A 106 13.47 2.19 8.20
C ALA A 106 12.96 1.57 9.52
N HIS A 107 12.12 0.54 9.42
CA HIS A 107 11.64 -0.27 10.53
C HIS A 107 11.68 -1.75 10.16
N LEU A 108 12.32 -2.56 11.01
CA LEU A 108 12.29 -4.01 10.93
C LEU A 108 11.03 -4.52 11.65
N HIS A 109 9.96 -4.77 10.91
CA HIS A 109 8.65 -5.11 11.49
C HIS A 109 7.82 -6.00 10.57
N SER A 110 7.07 -6.93 11.17
CA SER A 110 6.12 -7.78 10.46
C SER A 110 4.69 -7.33 10.75
N ILE A 111 4.01 -6.80 9.72
CA ILE A 111 2.59 -6.41 9.81
C ILE A 111 1.67 -7.61 10.09
N VAL A 112 2.12 -8.83 9.82
CA VAL A 112 1.38 -10.06 10.14
C VAL A 112 1.37 -10.29 11.65
N LYS A 113 2.49 -10.02 12.34
CA LYS A 113 2.63 -10.31 13.78
C LYS A 113 1.94 -9.27 14.67
N ALA A 114 1.99 -8.00 14.30
CA ALA A 114 1.39 -6.91 15.06
C ALA A 114 1.11 -5.68 14.18
N PRO A 115 0.20 -4.78 14.59
CA PRO A 115 0.08 -3.45 13.99
C PRO A 115 1.41 -2.70 13.96
N LEU A 116 1.53 -1.72 13.07
CA LEU A 116 2.70 -0.84 13.05
C LEU A 116 2.87 -0.16 14.41
N PRO A 117 4.11 0.08 14.86
CA PRO A 117 4.39 0.73 16.13
C PRO A 117 4.06 2.25 16.14
N PHE A 118 3.36 2.73 15.12
CA PHE A 118 2.94 4.11 14.94
C PHE A 118 1.65 4.16 14.11
N LYS A 119 0.91 5.27 14.19
CA LYS A 119 -0.23 5.54 13.32
C LYS A 119 0.20 6.25 12.04
N CYS A 120 -0.50 5.98 10.94
CA CYS A 120 -0.22 6.58 9.64
C CYS A 120 -1.49 7.06 8.92
N ASP A 121 -1.33 8.02 8.01
CA ASP A 121 -2.41 8.56 7.19
C ASP A 121 -2.59 7.77 5.89
N ALA A 122 -1.52 7.11 5.44
CA ALA A 122 -1.57 6.15 4.36
C ALA A 122 -0.57 5.02 4.59
N LEU A 123 -0.95 3.81 4.19
CA LEU A 123 -0.14 2.60 4.24
C LEU A 123 -0.18 1.94 2.86
N ARG A 124 0.98 1.63 2.29
CA ARG A 124 1.06 0.75 1.12
C ARG A 124 1.37 -0.67 1.57
N LEU A 125 0.55 -1.60 1.12
CA LEU A 125 0.69 -3.06 1.33
C LEU A 125 0.57 -3.74 -0.03
N ALA A 126 1.54 -3.45 -0.90
CA ALA A 126 1.51 -3.87 -2.29
C ALA A 126 2.25 -5.20 -2.45
N ASN A 127 1.62 -6.19 -3.07
CA ASN A 127 2.12 -7.55 -3.27
C ASN A 127 2.45 -8.37 -2.00
N VAL A 128 2.55 -7.77 -0.81
CA VAL A 128 2.79 -8.50 0.46
C VAL A 128 1.74 -9.59 0.68
N LEU A 129 0.46 -9.27 0.44
CA LEU A 129 -0.64 -10.23 0.63
C LEU A 129 -0.52 -11.46 -0.27
N ASN A 130 0.11 -11.36 -1.44
CA ASN A 130 0.27 -12.48 -2.38
C ASN A 130 1.23 -13.55 -1.85
N HIS A 131 2.11 -13.20 -0.90
CA HIS A 131 3.11 -14.08 -0.32
C HIS A 131 2.65 -14.70 1.01
N LEU A 132 1.41 -14.44 1.43
CA LEU A 132 0.88 -14.87 2.72
C LEU A 132 -0.23 -15.92 2.55
N PRO A 133 -0.29 -16.94 3.43
CA PRO A 133 -1.47 -17.76 3.59
C PRO A 133 -2.72 -16.92 3.92
N PRO A 134 -3.94 -17.35 3.56
CA PRO A 134 -5.15 -16.55 3.75
C PRO A 134 -5.37 -16.00 5.16
N HIS A 135 -5.12 -16.80 6.21
CA HIS A 135 -5.26 -16.37 7.60
C HIS A 135 -4.25 -15.26 7.99
N GLN A 136 -3.04 -15.30 7.44
CA GLN A 136 -2.03 -14.25 7.66
C GLN A 136 -2.32 -13.00 6.85
N ALA A 137 -2.86 -13.15 5.63
CA ALA A 137 -3.33 -12.02 4.83
C ALA A 137 -4.48 -11.28 5.53
N GLU A 138 -5.43 -12.01 6.12
CA GLU A 138 -6.50 -11.42 6.93
C GLU A 138 -5.92 -10.65 8.13
N GLN A 139 -4.99 -11.27 8.86
CA GLN A 139 -4.35 -10.65 10.01
C GLN A 139 -3.58 -9.38 9.60
N ALA A 140 -2.82 -9.41 8.50
CA ALA A 140 -2.12 -8.25 7.96
C ALA A 140 -3.07 -7.10 7.60
N LEU A 141 -4.22 -7.40 7.01
CA LEU A 141 -5.24 -6.40 6.72
C LEU A 141 -5.87 -5.80 7.99
N ARG A 142 -6.15 -6.63 9.02
CA ARG A 142 -6.63 -6.14 10.33
C ARG A 142 -5.63 -5.22 11.00
N HIS A 143 -4.36 -5.64 11.07
CA HIS A 143 -3.28 -4.82 11.61
C HIS A 143 -3.04 -3.54 10.79
N SER A 144 -3.23 -3.58 9.47
CA SER A 144 -3.18 -2.38 8.62
C SER A 144 -4.30 -1.41 8.97
N LEU A 145 -5.53 -1.90 9.15
CA LEU A 145 -6.68 -1.10 9.58
C LEU A 145 -6.46 -0.45 10.96
N GLU A 146 -5.86 -1.19 11.88
CA GLU A 146 -5.49 -0.67 13.21
C GLU A 146 -4.39 0.39 13.10
N SER A 147 -3.42 0.22 12.21
CA SER A 147 -2.30 1.15 12.01
C SER A 147 -2.70 2.47 11.35
N LEU A 148 -3.84 2.50 10.65
CA LEU A 148 -4.34 3.69 9.97
C LEU A 148 -5.10 4.63 10.93
N ASN A 149 -4.89 5.93 10.76
CA ASN A 149 -5.77 6.96 11.29
C ASN A 149 -7.16 6.88 10.65
N GLU A 150 -8.18 7.39 11.34
CA GLU A 150 -9.51 7.52 10.77
C GLU A 150 -9.47 8.43 9.53
N GLY A 151 -10.09 8.00 8.43
CA GLY A 151 -9.98 8.67 7.13
C GLY A 151 -8.69 8.38 6.36
N GLY A 152 -7.76 7.59 6.91
CA GLY A 152 -6.51 7.19 6.26
C GLY A 152 -6.69 6.12 5.18
N PHE A 153 -5.64 5.88 4.38
CA PHE A 153 -5.70 5.09 3.16
C PHE A 153 -4.86 3.81 3.19
N LEU A 154 -5.41 2.71 2.69
CA LEU A 154 -4.63 1.52 2.31
C LEU A 154 -4.46 1.51 0.78
N LEU A 155 -3.21 1.53 0.33
CA LEU A 155 -2.82 1.41 -1.07
C LEU A 155 -2.39 -0.04 -1.29
N GLY A 156 -3.28 -0.84 -1.88
CA GLY A 156 -3.05 -2.26 -2.12
C GLY A 156 -2.72 -2.56 -3.58
N ALA A 157 -1.97 -3.62 -3.82
CA ALA A 157 -1.77 -4.16 -5.15
C ALA A 157 -1.73 -5.69 -5.12
N THR A 158 -2.36 -6.29 -6.14
CA THR A 158 -2.44 -7.74 -6.38
C THR A 158 -2.13 -7.99 -7.87
N HIS A 159 -1.95 -9.25 -8.30
CA HIS A 159 -1.49 -9.66 -9.64
C HIS A 159 -2.19 -8.95 -10.83
N GLY A 160 -1.76 -7.72 -11.13
CA GLY A 160 -2.27 -6.86 -12.20
C GLY A 160 -3.15 -5.67 -11.78
N GLU A 161 -3.59 -5.56 -10.52
CA GLU A 161 -4.51 -4.50 -10.08
C GLU A 161 -3.99 -3.71 -8.88
N GLN A 162 -4.18 -2.39 -8.94
CA GLN A 162 -3.94 -1.47 -7.81
C GLN A 162 -5.28 -0.96 -7.30
N PHE A 163 -5.50 -1.01 -6.00
CA PHE A 163 -6.73 -0.53 -5.36
C PHE A 163 -6.43 0.37 -4.17
N PHE A 164 -7.44 1.14 -3.79
CA PHE A 164 -7.36 2.12 -2.72
C PHE A 164 -8.53 1.89 -1.77
N LEU A 165 -8.24 1.70 -0.49
CA LEU A 165 -9.25 1.67 0.55
C LEU A 165 -9.09 2.86 1.47
N GLN A 166 -10.19 3.35 2.02
CA GLN A 166 -10.20 4.35 3.07
C GLN A 166 -10.75 3.72 4.35
N LYS A 167 -10.14 4.04 5.49
CA LYS A 167 -10.69 3.72 6.80
C LYS A 167 -11.85 4.67 7.12
N VAL A 168 -13.03 4.10 7.32
CA VAL A 168 -14.26 4.82 7.70
C VAL A 168 -14.98 4.03 8.79
N ASN A 169 -15.18 4.66 9.95
CA ASN A 169 -15.81 4.09 11.15
C ASN A 169 -15.20 2.73 11.54
N GLY A 170 -13.87 2.65 11.56
CA GLY A 170 -13.15 1.42 11.91
C GLY A 170 -13.31 0.27 10.92
N LYS A 171 -13.71 0.54 9.67
CA LYS A 171 -13.83 -0.44 8.58
C LYS A 171 -13.19 0.08 7.30
N PHE A 172 -12.88 -0.81 6.37
CA PHE A 172 -12.46 -0.39 5.02
C PHE A 172 -13.66 -0.10 4.13
N GLN A 173 -13.52 0.96 3.32
CA GLN A 173 -14.35 1.22 2.16
C GLN A 173 -13.46 1.39 0.94
N ARG A 174 -13.87 0.86 -0.21
CA ARG A 174 -13.11 1.02 -1.46
C ARG A 174 -13.31 2.43 -2.00
N VAL A 175 -12.23 3.08 -2.41
CA VAL A 175 -12.28 4.36 -3.13
C VAL A 175 -12.52 4.07 -4.60
N VAL A 176 -13.61 4.60 -5.16
CA VAL A 176 -14.04 4.29 -6.54
C VAL A 176 -13.70 5.39 -7.54
N ASP A 177 -13.62 6.64 -7.09
CA ASP A 177 -13.26 7.80 -7.92
C ASP A 177 -12.17 8.59 -7.20
N TRP A 178 -10.94 8.60 -7.74
CA TRP A 178 -9.77 9.17 -7.05
C TRP A 178 -8.86 10.03 -7.89
#